data_AF-A0A521PLR2-F1
#
_entry.id   AF-A0A521PLR2-F1
#
_cell.length_a   1.000
_cell.length_b   1.000
_cell.length_c   1.000
_cell.angle_alpha   90.00
_cell.angle_beta   90.00
_cell.angle_gamma   90.00
#
_symmetry.space_group_name_H-M   'P 1'
#
loop_
_entity.id
_entity.type
_entity.pdbx_description
1 polymer ?
#
loop_
_entity_poly.entity_id
_entity_poly.type
_entity_poly.pdbx_seq_one_letter_code
_entity_poly.pdbx_strand_id
1 'polypeptide(L)' 'TNLAKAGRNRWKGIRPLTRGVAKNPVDHPHGGGEGRTSGGRHPVTPWGKPTKGARTRHNKATDKMIIRSRHAKKKR' A
#
# COMPACT_ATOMS: atom_id res chain seq x y z
N THR A 1 11.25 -15.32 -6.67
CA THR A 1 10.85 -16.74 -6.68
C THR A 1 9.53 -16.90 -7.41
N ASN A 2 9.49 -17.68 -8.49
CA ASN A 2 8.22 -18.00 -9.13
C ASN A 2 7.46 -19.03 -8.26
N LEU A 3 6.25 -18.67 -7.82
CA LEU A 3 5.48 -19.48 -6.87
C LEU A 3 4.65 -20.58 -7.57
N ALA A 4 4.71 -20.67 -8.90
CA ALA A 4 4.06 -21.65 -9.78
C ALA A 4 2.53 -21.72 -9.70
N LYS A 5 1.95 -21.92 -8.50
CA LYS A 5 0.50 -21.99 -8.26
C LYS A 5 0.07 -21.22 -7.02
N ALA A 6 -1.19 -20.79 -7.00
CA ALA A 6 -1.79 -20.10 -5.85
C ALA A 6 -1.67 -20.91 -4.54
N GLY A 7 -1.77 -22.24 -4.61
CA GLY A 7 -1.65 -23.13 -3.45
C GLY A 7 -0.32 -23.01 -2.70
N ARG A 8 0.78 -22.67 -3.38
CA ARG A 8 2.09 -22.49 -2.72
C ARG A 8 2.08 -21.29 -1.77
N ASN A 9 1.31 -20.24 -2.06
CA ASN A 9 1.10 -19.12 -1.13
C ASN A 9 0.26 -19.51 0.08
N ARG A 10 -0.74 -20.38 -0.14
CA ARG A 10 -1.57 -20.90 0.96
C ARG A 10 -0.76 -21.71 1.95
N TRP A 11 0.17 -22.55 1.49
CA TRP A 11 1.10 -23.29 2.36
C TRP A 11 2.05 -22.37 3.16
N LYS A 12 2.35 -21.17 2.64
CA LYS A 12 3.10 -20.13 3.37
C LYS A 12 2.23 -19.30 4.33
N GLY A 13 0.95 -19.65 4.50
CA GLY A 13 0.01 -18.90 5.35
C GLY A 13 -0.53 -17.60 4.72
N ILE A 14 -0.20 -17.31 3.46
CA ILE A 14 -0.64 -16.08 2.79
C ILE A 14 -2.03 -16.31 2.18
N ARG A 15 -3.03 -15.59 2.70
CA ARG A 15 -4.40 -15.59 2.21
C ARG A 15 -4.55 -14.66 0.98
N PRO A 16 -5.50 -14.92 0.08
CA PRO A 16 -5.79 -13.99 -1.02
C PRO A 16 -6.28 -12.64 -0.48
N LEU A 17 -5.86 -11.55 -1.13
CA LEU A 17 -6.28 -10.18 -0.83
C LEU A 17 -7.00 -9.58 -2.03
N THR A 18 -8.15 -8.97 -1.80
CA THR A 18 -8.95 -8.27 -2.83
C THR A 18 -8.45 -6.84 -3.05
N ARG A 19 -8.36 -6.39 -4.31
CA ARG A 19 -7.97 -5.01 -4.66
C ARG A 19 -9.05 -4.01 -4.23
N GLY A 20 -8.66 -2.80 -3.82
CA GLY A 20 -9.59 -1.74 -3.41
C GLY A 20 -10.57 -1.30 -4.50
N VAL A 21 -10.14 -1.28 -5.78
CA VAL A 21 -11.00 -0.93 -6.93
C VAL A 21 -12.09 -1.96 -7.23
N ALA A 22 -11.99 -3.17 -6.69
CA ALA A 22 -12.98 -4.23 -6.87
C ALA A 22 -14.00 -4.26 -5.73
N LYS A 23 -13.91 -3.33 -4.77
CA LYS A 23 -14.78 -3.24 -3.61
C LYS A 23 -15.88 -2.18 -3.85
N ASN A 24 -16.88 -2.15 -2.98
CA ASN A 24 -17.89 -1.10 -2.98
C ASN A 24 -17.33 0.21 -2.39
N PRO A 25 -17.96 1.38 -2.66
CA PRO A 25 -17.55 2.66 -2.08
C PRO A 25 -17.47 2.68 -0.55
N VAL A 26 -18.35 1.92 0.12
CA VAL A 26 -18.38 1.80 1.60
C VAL A 26 -17.17 1.02 2.16
N ASP A 27 -16.65 0.07 1.39
CA ASP A 27 -15.61 -0.87 1.84
C ASP A 27 -14.20 -0.35 1.59
N HIS A 28 -14.04 0.48 0.56
CA HIS A 28 -12.75 1.05 0.22
C HIS A 28 -12.94 2.42 -0.45
N PRO A 29 -12.09 3.38 -0.11
CA PRO A 29 -11.94 4.65 -0.83
C PRO A 29 -11.84 4.59 -2.36
N HIS A 30 -11.45 3.44 -2.94
CA HIS A 30 -11.26 3.27 -4.38
C HIS A 30 -12.42 2.50 -5.01
N GLY A 31 -13.41 2.09 -4.21
CA GLY A 31 -14.50 1.24 -4.62
C GLY A 31 -15.57 2.00 -5.39
N GLY A 32 -16.36 1.24 -6.16
CA GLY A 32 -17.45 1.73 -6.98
C GLY A 32 -17.06 2.28 -8.36
N GLY A 33 -18.02 2.99 -8.95
CA GLY A 33 -18.05 3.32 -10.37
C GLY A 33 -18.68 2.20 -11.21
N GLU A 34 -19.13 2.54 -12.41
CA GLU A 34 -19.64 1.57 -13.38
C GLU A 34 -18.47 0.89 -14.10
N GLY A 35 -18.47 -0.44 -14.14
CA GLY A 35 -17.37 -1.22 -14.70
C GLY A 35 -16.08 -1.10 -13.88
N ARG A 36 -14.93 -1.13 -14.57
CA ARG A 36 -13.61 -1.05 -13.91
C ARG A 36 -13.08 0.37 -13.95
N THR A 37 -12.81 0.93 -12.77
CA THR A 37 -12.18 2.25 -12.64
C THR A 37 -10.75 2.16 -12.10
N SER A 38 -10.00 3.25 -12.22
CA SER A 38 -8.71 3.45 -11.54
C SER A 38 -8.86 3.94 -10.10
N GLY A 39 -10.09 3.91 -9.54
CA GLY A 39 -10.42 4.37 -8.19
C GLY A 39 -10.72 5.87 -8.06
N GLY A 40 -10.56 6.67 -9.13
CA GLY A 40 -11.02 8.08 -9.18
C GLY A 40 -10.33 9.07 -8.23
N ARG A 41 -9.26 8.67 -7.52
CA ARG A 41 -8.56 9.49 -6.53
C ARG A 41 -7.09 9.11 -6.41
N HIS A 42 -6.31 9.92 -5.69
CA HIS A 42 -4.95 9.55 -5.31
C HIS A 42 -4.94 8.26 -4.45
N PRO A 43 -3.97 7.35 -4.67
CA PRO A 43 -3.95 6.05 -3.98
C PRO A 43 -3.87 6.16 -2.45
N VAL A 44 -4.82 5.50 -1.78
CA VAL A 44 -4.90 5.43 -0.32
C VAL A 44 -5.09 4.01 0.20
N THR A 45 -4.91 3.83 1.51
CA THR A 45 -5.29 2.63 2.25
C THR A 45 -6.82 2.51 2.38
N PRO A 46 -7.35 1.35 2.82
CA PRO A 46 -8.78 1.22 3.13
C PRO A 46 -9.31 2.26 4.13
N TRP A 47 -8.42 2.82 4.95
CA TRP A 47 -8.73 3.86 5.95
C TRP A 47 -8.34 5.28 5.49
N GLY A 48 -8.06 5.47 4.21
CA GLY A 48 -7.82 6.80 3.64
C GLY A 48 -6.40 7.38 3.81
N LYS A 49 -5.46 6.67 4.43
CA LYS A 49 -4.06 7.14 4.52
C LYS A 49 -3.38 7.07 3.15
N PRO A 50 -2.67 8.11 2.68
CA PRO A 50 -1.97 8.09 1.40
C PRO A 50 -0.89 6.99 1.34
N THR A 51 -0.79 6.27 0.22
CA THR A 51 0.19 5.18 0.05
C THR A 51 1.40 5.55 -0.80
N LYS A 52 1.26 6.54 -1.70
CA LYS A 52 2.36 7.01 -2.54
C LYS A 52 3.12 8.15 -1.87
N GLY A 53 4.38 7.90 -1.49
CA GLY A 53 5.32 8.93 -1.03
C GLY A 53 5.15 9.43 0.41
N ALA A 54 4.02 9.14 1.07
CA ALA A 54 3.78 9.55 2.44
C ALA A 54 4.71 8.81 3.43
N ARG A 55 5.48 9.56 4.22
CA ARG A 55 6.28 9.01 5.32
C ARG A 55 5.38 8.74 6.52
N THR A 56 5.36 7.51 7.02
CA THR A 56 4.52 7.11 8.16
C THR A 56 5.17 7.39 9.52
N ARG A 57 6.50 7.44 9.58
CA ARG A 57 7.26 7.75 10.81
C ARG A 57 7.39 9.26 10.99
N HIS A 58 7.09 9.74 12.19
CA HIS A 58 7.11 11.16 12.57
C HIS A 58 7.77 11.45 13.93
N ASN A 59 8.32 10.43 14.61
CA ASN A 59 8.91 10.59 15.94
C ASN A 59 10.26 11.32 15.89
N LYS A 60 10.27 12.58 16.33
CA LYS A 60 11.45 13.45 16.35
C LYS A 60 12.51 13.05 17.38
N ALA A 61 12.14 12.41 18.49
CA ALA A 61 13.09 12.07 19.55
C ALA A 61 14.16 11.08 19.07
N THR A 62 13.74 10.11 18.25
CA THR A 62 14.64 9.09 17.69
C THR A 62 15.33 9.53 16.40
N ASP A 63 14.88 10.62 15.76
CA ASP A 63 15.52 11.13 14.53
C ASP A 63 16.94 11.63 14.78
N LYS A 64 17.25 12.12 15.98
CA LYS A 64 18.59 12.58 16.37
C LYS A 64 19.65 11.48 16.28
N MET A 65 19.26 10.22 16.45
CA MET A 65 20.16 9.06 16.38
C MET A 65 20.36 8.55 14.94
N ILE A 66 19.68 9.13 13.94
CA ILE A 66 19.74 8.66 12.56
C ILE A 66 20.84 9.40 11.81
N ILE A 67 21.92 8.69 11.51
CA ILE A 67 23.07 9.23 10.75
C ILE A 67 22.70 9.46 9.27
N ARG A 68 21.93 8.56 8.65
CA ARG A 68 21.52 8.70 7.24
C ARG A 68 20.13 8.13 7.01
N SER A 69 19.26 8.93 6.39
CA SER A 69 17.93 8.47 5.98
C SER A 69 18.01 7.64 4.69
N ARG A 70 17.26 6.53 4.63
CA ARG A 70 17.03 5.79 3.37
C ARG A 70 16.36 6.64 2.28
N HIS A 71 15.72 7.75 2.66
CA HIS A 71 15.06 8.68 1.73
C HIS A 71 15.97 9.84 1.32
N ALA A 72 17.21 9.91 1.81
CA ALA A 72 18.18 10.86 1.31
C ALA A 72 18.52 10.48 -0.14
N LYS A 73 18.00 11.24 -1.11
CA LYS A 73 18.35 11.06 -2.53
C LYS A 73 19.88 11.13 -2.63
N LYS A 74 20.51 10.08 -3.16
CA LYS A 74 21.89 10.18 -3.65
C LYS A 74 21.79 11.13 -4.84
N LYS A 75 22.33 12.36 -4.74
CA LYS A 75 22.60 13.17 -5.94
C LYS A 75 23.48 12.27 -6.82
N ARG A 76 22.91 11.73 -7.89
CA ARG A 76 23.68 11.26 -9.04
C ARG A 76 23.92 12.47 -9.91
#